data_AF-A0A7W5TEA7-F1
#
_entry.id   AF-A0A7W5TEA7-F1
#
_cell.length_a   1.000
_cell.length_b   1.000
_cell.length_c   1.000
_cell.angle_alpha   90.00
_cell.angle_beta   90.00
_cell.angle_gamma   90.00
#
_symmetry.space_group_name_H-M   'P 1'
#
loop_
_entity.id
_entity.type
_entity.pdbx_description
1 polymer ?
#
loop_
_entity_poly.entity_id
_entity_poly.type
_entity_poly.pdbx_seq_one_letter_code
_entity_poly.pdbx_strand_id
1 'polypeptide(L)' 'MSKCIENDHLLMSKAVREWYRYYEVEWDDQASSFLCDAAIELYNEGCRSVEEMATVLIGTYVGLAATRVNAPSSSSVH' A
#
# COMPACT_ATOMS: atom_id res chain seq x y z
N MET A 1 9.72 12.68 22.21
CA MET A 1 10.04 11.51 21.37
C MET A 1 8.96 11.34 20.29
N SER A 2 8.71 12.37 19.48
CA SER A 2 7.53 12.39 18.59
C SER A 2 7.88 12.53 17.11
N LYS A 3 9.15 12.77 16.79
CA LYS A 3 9.60 13.05 15.42
C LYS A 3 9.74 11.78 14.57
N CYS A 4 9.93 10.62 15.19
CA CYS A 4 10.09 9.36 14.48
C CYS A 4 8.78 8.99 13.76
N ILE A 5 7.66 8.93 14.50
CA ILE A 5 6.33 8.52 14.00
C ILE A 5 5.86 9.37 12.80
N GLU A 6 6.13 10.68 12.82
CA GLU A 6 5.71 11.57 11.73
C GLU A 6 6.49 11.31 10.44
N ASN A 7 7.78 10.98 10.54
CA ASN A 7 8.59 10.59 9.39
C ASN A 7 8.16 9.23 8.83
N ASP A 8 7.73 8.31 9.70
CA ASP A 8 7.24 6.99 9.31
C ASP A 8 5.94 7.08 8.50
N HIS A 9 4.97 7.89 8.98
CA HIS A 9 3.73 8.16 8.23
C HIS A 9 3.98 8.85 6.89
N LEU A 10 4.93 9.80 6.85
CA LEU A 10 5.31 10.47 5.60
C LEU A 10 5.95 9.49 4.61
N LEU A 11 6.74 8.54 5.10
CA LEU A 11 7.35 7.51 4.27
C LEU A 11 6.28 6.63 3.62
N MET A 12 5.34 6.11 4.42
CA MET A 12 4.24 5.29 3.95
C MET A 12 3.37 6.06 2.94
N SER A 13 2.98 7.29 3.29
CA SER A 13 2.14 8.14 2.43
C SER A 13 2.80 8.46 1.08
N LYS A 14 4.13 8.65 1.07
CA LYS A 14 4.87 8.87 -0.18
C LYS A 14 4.93 7.59 -1.02
N ALA A 15 5.17 6.44 -0.40
CA ALA A 15 5.21 5.16 -1.11
C ALA A 15 3.86 4.84 -1.77
N VAL A 16 2.76 5.03 -1.03
CA VAL A 16 1.39 4.89 -1.55
C VAL A 16 1.15 5.84 -2.72
N ARG A 17 1.56 7.11 -2.61
CA ARG A 17 1.43 8.09 -3.70
C ARG A 17 2.20 7.68 -4.96
N GLU A 18 3.41 7.16 -4.82
CA GLU A 18 4.20 6.68 -5.95
C GLU A 18 3.53 5.50 -6.64
N TRP A 19 2.92 4.60 -5.88
CA TRP A 19 2.11 3.51 -6.43
C TRP A 19 0.93 4.03 -7.27
N TYR A 20 0.16 4.97 -6.72
CA TYR A 20 -0.95 5.61 -7.45
C TYR A 20 -0.49 6.29 -8.74
N ARG A 21 0.67 6.97 -8.67
CA ARG A 21 1.25 7.65 -9.83
C ARG A 21 1.77 6.69 -10.89
N TYR A 22 2.33 5.54 -10.48
CA TYR A 22 2.81 4.51 -11.40
C TYR A 22 1.67 3.86 -12.19
N TYR A 23 0.55 3.56 -11.51
CA TYR A 23 -0.61 2.93 -12.15
C TYR A 23 -1.60 3.91 -12.79
N GLU A 24 -1.39 5.22 -12.59
CA GLU A 24 -2.28 6.30 -13.05
C GLU A 24 -3.76 6.04 -12.70
N VAL A 25 -3.99 5.42 -11.53
CA VAL A 25 -5.33 5.07 -11.06
C VAL A 25 -5.94 6.20 -10.23
N GLU A 26 -7.26 6.31 -10.31
CA GLU A 26 -8.00 7.23 -9.47
C GLU A 26 -7.83 6.88 -7.99
N TRP A 27 -7.86 7.92 -7.16
CA TRP A 27 -7.73 7.76 -5.73
C TRP A 27 -8.94 7.01 -5.18
N ASP A 28 -8.69 5.89 -4.51
CA ASP A 28 -9.72 5.01 -3.98
C ASP A 28 -9.46 4.77 -2.49
N ASP A 29 -10.48 4.98 -1.66
CA ASP A 29 -10.34 4.92 -0.21
C ASP A 29 -9.98 3.49 0.25
N GLN A 30 -10.56 2.48 -0.40
CA GLN A 30 -10.31 1.06 -0.10
C GLN A 30 -8.88 0.65 -0.47
N ALA A 31 -8.41 1.03 -1.66
CA ALA A 31 -7.04 0.79 -2.07
C ALA A 31 -6.05 1.57 -1.22
N SER A 32 -6.38 2.80 -0.81
CA SER A 32 -5.54 3.61 0.08
C SER A 32 -5.37 2.96 1.46
N SER A 33 -6.46 2.46 2.04
CA SER A 33 -6.44 1.76 3.33
C SER A 33 -5.60 0.48 3.24
N PHE A 34 -5.81 -0.32 2.19
CA PHE A 34 -5.05 -1.55 1.95
C PHE A 34 -3.55 -1.31 1.72
N LEU A 35 -3.20 -0.32 0.89
CA LEU A 35 -1.80 0.03 0.62
C LEU A 35 -1.12 0.62 1.87
N CYS A 36 -1.85 1.35 2.71
CA CYS A 36 -1.35 1.81 4.01
C CYS A 36 -1.04 0.64 4.94
N ASP A 37 -1.92 -0.36 5.03
CA ASP A 37 -1.69 -1.54 5.88
C ASP A 37 -0.46 -2.33 5.41
N ALA A 38 -0.36 -2.58 4.10
CA ALA A 38 0.81 -3.22 3.50
C ALA A 38 2.11 -2.40 3.72
N ALA A 39 2.06 -1.07 3.62
CA ALA A 39 3.19 -0.20 3.92
C ALA A 39 3.63 -0.30 5.39
N ILE A 40 2.69 -0.49 6.32
CA ILE A 40 2.97 -0.74 7.74
C ILE A 40 3.64 -2.09 7.92
N GLU A 41 3.17 -3.15 7.27
CA GLU A 41 3.82 -4.47 7.33
C GLU A 41 5.26 -4.41 6.81
N LEU A 42 5.48 -3.80 5.65
CA LEU A 42 6.83 -3.61 5.09
C LEU A 42 7.73 -2.81 6.04
N TYR A 43 7.19 -1.78 6.68
CA TYR A 43 7.92 -1.03 7.70
C TYR A 43 8.31 -1.92 8.90
N ASN A 44 7.42 -2.80 9.36
CA ASN A 44 7.75 -3.74 10.44
C ASN A 44 8.79 -4.78 10.01
N GLU A 45 8.83 -5.14 8.72
CA GLU A 45 9.84 -6.03 8.14
C GLU A 45 11.23 -5.39 8.05
N GLY A 46 11.33 -4.07 8.27
CA GLY A 46 12.59 -3.31 8.23
C GLY A 46 12.71 -2.39 7.02
N CYS A 47 11.68 -2.29 6.18
CA CYS A 47 11.67 -1.40 5.02
C CYS A 47 11.57 0.07 5.50
N ARG A 48 12.68 0.82 5.37
CA ARG A 48 12.82 2.22 5.84
C ARG A 48 13.06 3.21 4.70
N SER A 49 12.83 2.79 3.46
CA SER A 49 13.01 3.61 2.26
C SER A 49 11.70 3.73 1.49
N VAL A 50 11.36 4.96 1.08
CA VAL A 50 10.15 5.24 0.27
C VAL A 50 10.21 4.50 -1.06
N GLU A 51 11.36 4.55 -1.74
CA GLU A 51 11.56 3.95 -3.05
C GLU A 51 11.40 2.43 -2.99
N GLU A 52 12.09 1.77 -2.05
CA GLU A 52 11.97 0.32 -1.83
C GLU A 52 10.52 -0.06 -1.51
N MET A 53 9.88 0.66 -0.59
CA MET A 53 8.49 0.38 -0.22
C MET A 53 7.55 0.57 -1.41
N ALA A 54 7.73 1.62 -2.21
CA ALA A 54 6.94 1.84 -3.42
C ALA A 54 7.18 0.72 -4.44
N THR A 55 8.44 0.33 -4.68
CA THR A 55 8.80 -0.77 -5.58
C THR A 55 8.18 -2.08 -5.14
N VAL A 56 8.19 -2.40 -3.84
CA VAL A 56 7.55 -3.60 -3.32
C VAL A 56 6.03 -3.51 -3.45
N LEU A 57 5.41 -2.37 -3.14
CA LEU A 57 3.97 -2.18 -3.34
C LEU A 57 3.59 -2.34 -4.81
N ILE A 58 4.39 -1.80 -5.74
CA ILE A 58 4.16 -1.88 -7.19
C ILE A 58 4.37 -3.33 -7.68
N GLY A 59 5.42 -4.01 -7.19
CA GLY A 59 5.73 -5.39 -7.57
C GLY A 59 4.72 -6.42 -7.02
N THR A 60 4.26 -6.21 -5.79
CA THR A 60 3.33 -7.11 -5.08
C THR A 60 1.88 -6.85 -5.48
N TYR A 61 1.49 -5.57 -5.61
CA TYR A 61 0.11 -5.18 -5.90
C TYR A 61 0.01 -4.52 -7.27
N VAL A 62 -0.27 -5.34 -8.28
CA VAL A 62 -0.39 -4.88 -9.66
C VAL A 62 -1.76 -4.23 -9.89
N GLY A 63 -1.86 -2.93 -9.58
CA GLY A 63 -3.04 -2.09 -9.80
C GLY A 63 -4.26 -2.41 -8.92
N LEU A 64 -5.38 -1.71 -9.19
CA LEU A 64 -6.66 -1.84 -8.46
C LEU A 64 -7.31 -3.22 -8.57
N ALA A 65 -6.89 -4.06 -9.52
CA ALA A 65 -7.40 -5.42 -9.62
C ALA A 65 -6.87 -6.28 -8.46
N ALA A 66 -5.59 -6.16 -8.12
CA ALA A 66 -4.96 -6.92 -7.03
C ALA A 66 -5.56 -6.58 -5.64
N THR A 67 -5.95 -5.32 -5.43
CA THR A 67 -6.61 -4.87 -4.19
C THR A 67 -8.08 -5.31 -4.11
N ARG A 68 -8.75 -5.49 -5.25
CA ARG A 68 -10.16 -5.92 -5.32
C ARG A 68 -10.35 -7.44 -5.31
N VAL A 69 -9.39 -8.23 -5.79
CA VAL A 69 -9.50 -9.71 -5.83
C VAL A 69 -9.34 -10.39 -4.47
N ASN A 70 -8.79 -9.70 -3.47
CA ASN A 70 -8.62 -10.24 -2.11
C ASN A 70 -9.79 -9.95 -1.16
N ALA A 71 -10.80 -9.17 -1.57
CA ALA A 71 -12.09 -9.27 -0.89
C ALA A 71 -12.59 -10.69 -1.19
N PRO A 72 -12.77 -11.57 -0.18
CA PRO A 72 -13.25 -12.91 -0.44
C PRO A 72 -14.64 -12.73 -1.05
N SER A 73 -14.72 -12.89 -2.38
CA SER A 73 -15.97 -13.18 -3.02
C SER A 73 -16.34 -14.53 -2.41
N SER A 74 -17.17 -14.46 -1.37
CA SER A 74 -17.76 -15.61 -0.71
C SER A 74 -18.53 -16.33 -1.79
N SER A 75 -17.85 -17.25 -2.48
CA SER A 75 -18.48 -18.22 -3.35
C SER A 75 -19.17 -19.19 -2.43
N SER A 76 -20.33 -18.76 -1.92
CA SER A 76 -21.34 -19.64 -1.36
C SER A 76 -21.81 -20.49 -2.53
N VAL A 77 -21.11 -21.59 -2.75
CA VAL A 77 -21.60 -22.70 -3.55
C VAL A 77 -22.75 -23.30 -2.76
N HIS A 78 -23.95 -23.29 -3.34
CA HIS A 78 -25.12 -24.00 -2.85
C HIS A 78 -25.59 -24.95 -3.95
#